data_AF-A0A316L300-F1
#
_entry.id   AF-A0A316L300-F1
#
_cell.length_a   1.000
_cell.length_b   1.000
_cell.length_c   1.000
_cell.angle_alpha   90.00
_cell.angle_beta   90.00
_cell.angle_gamma   90.00
#
_symmetry.space_group_name_H-M   'P 1'
#
loop_
_entity.id
_entity.type
_entity.pdbx_description
1 polymer ?
#
loop_
_entity_poly.entity_id
_entity_poly.type
_entity_poly.pdbx_seq_one_letter_code
_entity_poly.pdbx_strand_id
1 'polypeptide(L)' 'MKLIAILVAQQPNIEEKIKEAPDSAYEIGVVIGSYLPFVVLIGIAYAIYHYNKKKRGSQ' A
#
# COMPACT_ATOMS: atom_id res chain seq x y z
N MET A 1 -15.63 8.15 -1.09
CA MET A 1 -15.25 8.35 -2.50
C MET A 1 -14.09 9.34 -2.65
N LYS A 2 -14.17 10.58 -2.14
CA LYS A 2 -13.09 11.60 -2.28
C LYS A 2 -11.77 11.27 -1.57
N LEU A 3 -11.79 10.63 -0.39
CA LEU A 3 -10.57 10.32 0.37
C LEU A 3 -9.64 9.33 -0.34
N ILE A 4 -10.20 8.28 -0.95
CA ILE A 4 -9.45 7.27 -1.71
C ILE A 4 -8.84 7.92 -2.97
N ALA A 5 -9.59 8.78 -3.65
CA ALA A 5 -9.08 9.52 -4.80
C ALA A 5 -7.93 10.46 -4.43
N ILE A 6 -7.94 11.11 -3.26
CA ILE A 6 -6.82 11.96 -2.80
C ILE A 6 -5.58 11.12 -2.47
N LEU A 7 -5.75 9.97 -1.81
CA LEU A 7 -4.66 9.01 -1.55
C LEU A 7 -4.01 8.45 -2.82
N VAL A 8 -4.78 8.28 -3.89
CA VAL A 8 -4.30 7.75 -5.18
C VAL A 8 -3.81 8.87 -6.12
N ALA A 9 -4.38 10.08 -6.03
CA ALA A 9 -4.03 11.23 -6.87
C ALA A 9 -2.89 12.09 -6.32
N GLN A 10 -2.51 11.93 -5.04
CA GLN A 10 -1.21 12.38 -4.57
C GLN A 10 -0.16 11.48 -5.22
N GLN A 11 0.29 11.85 -6.43
CA GLN A 11 1.59 11.41 -6.93
C GLN A 11 2.59 11.87 -5.88
N PRO A 12 3.15 10.99 -5.02
CA PRO A 12 4.28 11.42 -4.24
C PRO A 12 5.33 11.77 -5.29
N ASN A 13 5.96 12.94 -5.20
CA ASN A 13 7.11 13.20 -6.06
C ASN A 13 8.27 12.34 -5.53
N ILE A 14 8.18 11.02 -5.75
CA ILE A 14 9.10 10.00 -5.26
C ILE A 14 10.48 10.34 -5.82
N GLU A 15 10.54 10.82 -7.05
CA GLU A 15 11.78 11.25 -7.70
C GLU A 15 12.44 12.42 -6.96
N GLU A 16 11.70 13.46 -6.58
CA GLU A 16 12.23 14.54 -5.72
C GLU A 16 12.64 14.03 -4.34
N LYS A 17 11.84 13.14 -3.73
CA LYS A 17 12.16 12.57 -2.42
C LYS A 17 13.40 11.69 -2.43
N ILE A 18 13.66 10.98 -3.53
CA ILE A 18 14.88 10.19 -3.70
C ILE A 18 16.08 11.11 -3.96
N LYS A 19 15.92 12.16 -4.77
CA LYS A 19 16.99 13.15 -5.06
C LYS A 19 17.40 13.94 -3.82
N GLU A 20 16.45 14.24 -2.93
CA GLU A 20 16.69 14.95 -1.66
C GLU A 20 16.99 13.98 -0.50
N ALA A 21 17.16 12.68 -0.76
CA ALA A 21 17.42 11.71 0.28
C ALA A 21 18.77 11.98 0.96
N PRO A 22 18.80 12.15 2.30
CA PRO A 22 20.05 12.42 3.03
C PRO A 22 20.95 11.18 3.12
N ASP A 23 20.37 9.99 2.99
CA ASP A 23 21.05 8.70 3.05
C ASP A 23 20.30 7.63 2.26
N SER A 24 20.94 6.48 2.08
CA SER A 24 20.36 5.33 1.38
C SER A 24 19.20 4.68 2.14
N ALA A 25 19.14 4.82 3.46
CA ALA A 25 18.06 4.26 4.27
C ALA A 25 16.73 5.00 4.02
N TYR A 26 16.78 6.31 3.85
CA TYR A 26 15.63 7.14 3.50
C TYR A 26 15.11 6.82 2.10
N GLU A 27 15.99 6.67 1.10
CA GLU A 27 15.61 6.24 -0.25
C GLU A 27 14.86 4.90 -0.23
N ILE A 28 15.40 3.91 0.48
CA ILE A 28 14.76 2.60 0.66
C ILE A 28 13.40 2.74 1.33
N GLY A 29 13.30 3.60 2.35
CA GLY A 29 12.04 3.92 3.02
C GLY A 29 10.99 4.53 2.08
N VAL A 30 11.39 5.44 1.19
CA VAL A 30 10.52 6.05 0.18
C VAL A 30 10.03 5.00 -0.83
N VAL A 31 10.93 4.14 -1.32
CA VAL A 31 10.59 3.07 -2.26
C VAL A 31 9.64 2.06 -1.61
N ILE A 32 9.94 1.54 -0.42
CA ILE A 32 9.07 0.60 0.29
C ILE A 32 7.72 1.24 0.62
N GLY A 33 7.71 2.49 1.08
CA GLY A 33 6.51 3.24 1.39
C GLY A 33 5.59 3.41 0.17
N SER A 34 6.14 3.52 -1.03
CA SER A 34 5.36 3.60 -2.28
C SER A 34 4.63 2.30 -2.63
N TYR A 35 5.17 1.14 -2.23
CA TYR A 35 4.54 -0.17 -2.44
C TYR A 35 3.55 -0.57 -1.33
N LEU A 36 3.62 0.09 -0.17
CA LEU A 36 2.79 -0.22 1.00
C LEU A 36 1.27 -0.24 0.71
N PRO A 37 0.68 0.68 -0.08
CA PRO A 37 -0.74 0.62 -0.41
C PRO A 37 -1.16 -0.69 -1.10
N PHE A 38 -0.30 -1.26 -1.96
CA PHE A 38 -0.57 -2.52 -2.64
C PHE A 38 -0.53 -3.71 -1.67
N VAL A 39 0.42 -3.71 -0.73
CA VAL A 39 0.51 -4.73 0.33
C VAL A 39 -0.76 -4.73 1.19
N VAL A 40 -1.28 -3.54 1.52
CA VAL A 40 -2.54 -3.39 2.26
C VAL A 40 -3.72 -3.99 1.47
N LEU A 41 -3.80 -3.73 0.16
CA LEU A 41 -4.86 -4.32 -0.69
C LEU A 41 -4.77 -5.84 -0.73
N ILE A 42 -3.57 -6.41 -0.82
CA ILE A 42 -3.35 -7.87 -0.78
C ILE A 42 -3.80 -8.43 0.58
N GLY A 43 -3.46 -7.75 1.68
CA GLY A 43 -3.90 -8.14 3.02
C GLY A 43 -5.42 -8.14 3.18
N ILE A 44 -6.10 -7.12 2.65
CA ILE A 44 -7.56 -7.04 2.61
C ILE A 44 -8.14 -8.19 1.78
N ALA A 45 -7.61 -8.43 0.58
CA ALA A 45 -8.07 -9.52 -0.28
C ALA A 45 -7.90 -10.89 0.41
N TYR A 46 -6.77 -11.10 1.09
CA TYR A 46 -6.52 -12.32 1.87
C TYR A 46 -7.51 -12.47 3.03
N ALA A 47 -7.76 -11.38 3.78
CA ALA A 47 -8.72 -11.38 4.88
C ALA A 47 -10.13 -11.71 4.39
N ILE A 48 -10.56 -11.13 3.27
CA ILE A 48 -11.85 -11.42 2.62
C ILE A 48 -11.90 -12.89 2.19
N TYR A 49 -10.87 -13.41 1.53
CA TYR A 49 -10.78 -14.81 1.13
C TYR A 49 -10.91 -15.74 2.34
N HIS A 50 -10.15 -15.48 3.40
CA HIS A 50 -10.14 -16.31 4.60
C HIS A 50 -11.48 -16.29 5.33
N TYR A 51 -12.09 -15.10 5.50
CA TYR A 51 -13.41 -14.96 6.11
C TYR A 51 -14.50 -15.70 5.31
N ASN A 52 -14.49 -15.55 3.98
CA ASN A 52 -15.45 -16.21 3.11
C ASN A 52 -15.23 -17.73 3.02
N LYS A 53 -13.97 -18.19 3.06
CA LYS A 53 -13.64 -19.62 3.13
C LYS A 53 -14.16 -20.26 4.41
N LYS A 54 -14.04 -19.59 5.56
CA LYS A 54 -14.58 -20.08 6.84
C LYS A 54 -16.11 -20.18 6.84
N LYS A 55 -16.82 -19.29 6.14
CA LYS A 55 -18.28 -19.36 5.95
C LYS A 55 -18.75 -20.48 5.03
N ARG A 56 -17.91 -20.93 4.08
CA ARG A 56 -18.26 -22.01 3.13
C ARG A 56 -18.05 -23.41 3.70
N GLY A 57 -17.33 -23.55 4.83
CA GLY A 57 -17.16 -24.81 5.56
C GLY A 57 -18.11 -25.00 6.75
N SER A 58 -19.13 -24.13 6.91
CA SER A 58 -20.20 -24.30 7.91
C SER A 58 -21.55 -24.65 7.28
N GLN A 59 -21.54 -25.28 6.10
CA GLN A 59 -22.66 -26.03 5.55
C GLN A 59 -22.22 -27.47 5.34
#